data_AF-A0A1I2YPU8-F1
#
_entry.id   AF-A0A1I2YPU8-F1
#
_cell.length_a   1.000
_cell.length_b   1.000
_cell.length_c   1.000
_cell.angle_alpha   90.00
_cell.angle_beta   90.00
_cell.angle_gamma   90.00
#
_symmetry.space_group_name_H-M   'P 1'
#
loop_
_entity.id
_entity.type
_entity.pdbx_description
1 polymer ?
#
loop_
_entity_poly.entity_id
_entity_poly.type
_entity_poly.pdbx_seq_one_letter_code
_entity_poly.pdbx_strand_id
1 'polypeptide(L)'
;MGISIKALSFQHSNASFKVLNDINLKARTGELLFVIGKNGSGKSTLLSCIAGLVPDFIPGEMSGAINIYNKTGYANSKRTPVGMAIQDSDTYLFEEVDQELIYPVINSGVSPSGGLAK
;
A
#
# COMPACT_ATOMS: atom_id res chain seq x y z
N MET A 1 -16.10 3.79 7.93
CA MET A 1 -15.36 4.68 7.01
C MET A 1 -14.21 3.86 6.43
N GLY A 2 -14.04 3.81 5.11
CA GLY A 2 -13.07 2.94 4.44
C GLY A 2 -11.66 3.54 4.42
N ILE A 3 -11.42 4.44 3.46
CA ILE A 3 -10.16 5.17 3.27
C ILE A 3 -10.45 6.68 3.23
N SER A 4 -9.60 7.49 3.84
CA SER A 4 -9.59 8.95 3.69
C SER A 4 -8.17 9.47 3.59
N ILE A 5 -7.89 10.18 2.49
CA ILE A 5 -6.63 10.87 2.18
C ILE A 5 -6.89 12.37 2.22
N LYS A 6 -6.02 13.11 2.91
CA LYS A 6 -6.08 14.57 3.02
C LYS A 6 -4.73 15.18 2.67
N ALA A 7 -4.73 16.08 1.70
CA ALA A 7 -3.57 16.85 1.24
C ALA A 7 -2.29 16.01 1.05
N LEU A 8 -2.44 14.79 0.52
CA LEU A 8 -1.31 13.90 0.33
C LEU A 8 -0.42 14.43 -0.79
N SER A 9 0.83 14.71 -0.43
CA SER A 9 1.88 15.05 -1.39
C SER A 9 3.09 14.16 -1.17
N PHE A 10 3.76 13.80 -2.26
CA PHE A 10 4.95 12.97 -2.22
C PHE A 10 5.94 13.34 -3.31
N GLN A 11 7.22 13.33 -2.96
CA GLN A 11 8.35 13.53 -3.86
C GLN A 11 9.38 12.44 -3.58
N HIS A 12 9.78 11.71 -4.62
CA HIS A 12 10.90 10.77 -4.51
C HIS A 12 12.20 11.53 -4.21
N SER A 13 13.10 10.91 -3.45
CA SER A 13 14.38 11.54 -3.04
C SER A 13 15.21 12.08 -4.23
N ASN A 14 15.13 11.41 -5.38
CA ASN A 14 15.88 11.78 -6.60
C ASN A 14 15.05 12.55 -7.63
N ALA A 15 13.81 12.94 -7.30
CA ALA A 15 12.95 13.69 -8.21
C ALA A 15 13.07 15.20 -7.96
N SER A 16 13.05 15.99 -9.02
CA SER A 16 13.00 17.47 -8.94
C SER A 16 11.60 18.03 -8.70
N PHE A 17 10.57 17.18 -8.71
CA PHE A 17 9.18 17.57 -8.55
C PHE A 17 8.38 16.54 -7.75
N LYS A 18 7.28 17.02 -7.16
CA LYS A 18 6.30 16.19 -6.48
C LYS A 18 5.53 15.34 -7.48
N VAL A 19 5.58 14.02 -7.33
CA VAL A 19 4.80 13.08 -8.14
C VAL A 19 3.34 13.00 -7.69
N LEU A 20 3.08 13.26 -6.40
CA LEU A 20 1.75 13.50 -5.86
C LEU A 20 1.68 14.91 -5.28
N ASN A 21 0.65 15.66 -5.63
CA ASN A 21 0.49 17.05 -5.17
C ASN A 21 -0.95 17.28 -4.70
N ASP A 22 -1.12 17.48 -3.39
CA ASP A 22 -2.40 17.79 -2.72
C ASP A 22 -3.56 16.82 -3.09
N ILE A 23 -3.28 15.51 -3.03
CA ILE A 23 -4.28 14.49 -3.31
C ILE A 23 -5.27 14.39 -2.15
N ASN A 24 -6.56 14.55 -2.47
CA ASN A 24 -7.67 14.42 -1.53
C ASN A 24 -8.65 13.37 -2.07
N LEU A 25 -8.87 12.31 -1.29
CA LEU A 25 -9.64 11.15 -1.73
C LEU A 25 -10.38 10.50 -0.57
N LYS A 26 -11.59 10.00 -0.82
CA LYS A 26 -12.35 9.20 0.15
C LYS A 26 -12.97 8.01 -0.57
N ALA A 27 -12.90 6.84 0.07
CA ALA A 27 -13.58 5.64 -0.38
C ALA A 27 -14.30 4.99 0.80
N ARG A 28 -15.50 4.48 0.57
CA ARG A 28 -16.31 3.78 1.58
C ARG A 28 -15.92 2.31 1.62
N THR A 29 -16.24 1.65 2.73
CA THR A 29 -16.10 0.19 2.84
C THR A 29 -17.03 -0.46 1.82
N GLY A 30 -16.50 -1.43 1.05
CA GLY A 30 -17.24 -2.10 -0.03
C GLY A 30 -17.28 -1.33 -1.35
N GLU A 31 -16.65 -0.16 -1.43
CA GLU A 31 -16.56 0.62 -2.66
C GLU A 31 -15.42 0.11 -3.54
N LEU A 32 -15.72 -0.11 -4.83
CA LEU A 32 -14.70 -0.35 -5.85
C LEU A 32 -14.31 0.99 -6.48
N LEU A 33 -13.06 1.40 -6.25
CA LEU A 33 -12.52 2.65 -6.73
C LEU A 33 -11.46 2.40 -7.81
N PHE A 34 -11.59 3.08 -8.95
CA PHE A 34 -10.60 3.03 -10.04
C PHE A 34 -9.72 4.29 -10.01
N VAL A 35 -8.40 4.08 -10.05
CA VAL A 35 -7.40 5.15 -10.22
C VAL A 35 -6.84 5.06 -11.63
N ILE A 36 -7.25 5.99 -12.50
CA ILE A 36 -6.86 6.04 -13.91
C ILE A 36 -6.02 7.26 -14.24
N GLY A 37 -5.21 7.18 -15.29
CA GLY A 37 -4.32 8.26 -15.70
C GLY A 37 -3.18 7.76 -16.57
N LYS A 38 -2.49 8.69 -17.25
CA LYS A 38 -1.35 8.39 -18.13
C LYS A 38 -0.20 7.70 -17.37
N ASN A 39 0.69 7.03 -18.09
CA ASN A 39 1.92 6.52 -17.49
C ASN A 39 2.72 7.68 -16.87
N GLY A 40 3.30 7.44 -15.69
CA GLY A 40 4.00 8.48 -14.93
C GLY A 40 3.11 9.46 -14.14
N SER A 41 1.77 9.33 -14.18
CA SER A 41 0.88 10.23 -13.44
C SER A 41 0.82 9.98 -11.92
N GLY A 42 1.71 9.16 -11.36
CA GLY A 42 1.76 8.88 -9.92
C GLY A 42 0.79 7.82 -9.38
N LYS A 43 0.11 7.03 -10.23
CA LYS A 43 -0.86 6.01 -9.78
C LYS A 43 -0.23 4.97 -8.87
N SER A 44 0.86 4.33 -9.32
CA SER A 44 1.57 3.33 -8.52
C SER A 44 2.12 3.95 -7.24
N THR A 45 2.61 5.19 -7.30
CA THR A 45 3.07 5.92 -6.12
C THR A 45 1.94 6.18 -5.12
N LEU A 46 0.75 6.55 -5.58
CA LEU A 46 -0.44 6.70 -4.73
C LEU A 46 -0.80 5.38 -4.04
N LEU A 47 -0.82 4.28 -4.78
CA LEU A 47 -1.09 2.95 -4.20
C LEU A 47 -0.02 2.54 -3.19
N SER A 48 1.26 2.80 -3.46
CA SER A 48 2.35 2.55 -2.52
C SER A 48 2.24 3.38 -1.24
N CYS A 49 1.82 4.66 -1.33
CA CYS A 49 1.52 5.47 -0.15
C CYS A 49 0.37 4.89 0.67
N ILE A 50 -0.72 4.44 0.02
CA ILE A 50 -1.87 3.81 0.69
C ILE A 50 -1.46 2.49 1.36
N ALA A 51 -0.60 1.71 0.71
CA ALA A 51 -0.04 0.47 1.24
C ALA A 51 1.01 0.68 2.35
N GLY A 52 1.37 1.93 2.68
CA GLY A 52 2.36 2.21 3.73
C GLY A 52 3.80 1.84 3.35
N LEU A 53 4.12 1.78 2.05
CA LEU A 53 5.48 1.49 1.57
C LEU A 53 6.40 2.73 1.60
N VAL A 54 5.82 3.91 1.78
CA VAL A 54 6.54 5.20 1.86
C VAL A 54 6.53 5.68 3.31
N PRO A 55 7.66 6.19 3.85
CA PRO A 55 8.97 6.35 3.20
C PRO A 55 9.90 5.13 3.34
N ASP A 56 9.51 4.12 4.10
CA ASP A 56 10.42 3.05 4.56
C ASP A 56 10.99 2.19 3.42
N PHE A 57 10.17 1.81 2.42
CA PHE A 57 10.60 1.02 1.27
C PHE A 57 10.86 1.86 0.02
N ILE A 58 10.15 2.99 -0.11
CA ILE A 58 10.27 3.92 -1.22
C ILE A 58 10.74 5.27 -0.66
N PRO A 59 12.04 5.60 -0.77
CA PRO A 59 12.60 6.80 -0.19
C PRO A 59 12.04 8.09 -0.81
N GLY A 60 11.59 9.01 0.03
CA GLY A 60 11.16 10.34 -0.39
C GLY A 60 10.50 11.12 0.74
N GLU A 61 10.06 12.33 0.41
CA GLU A 61 9.36 13.21 1.34
C GLU A 61 7.85 13.10 1.12
N MET A 62 7.13 12.76 2.19
CA MET A 62 5.67 12.66 2.19
C MET A 62 5.06 13.65 3.19
N SER A 63 3.95 14.27 2.81
CA SER A 63 3.13 15.12 3.67
C SER A 63 1.65 14.84 3.47
N GLY A 64 0.82 15.28 4.40
CA GLY A 64 -0.61 14.98 4.43
C GLY A 64 -0.94 13.79 5.34
N ALA A 65 -2.16 13.27 5.22
CA ALA A 65 -2.64 12.19 6.08
C ALA A 65 -3.42 11.13 5.31
N ILE A 66 -3.14 9.87 5.63
CA ILE A 66 -3.87 8.69 5.13
C ILE A 66 -4.49 7.98 6.34
N ASN A 67 -5.81 7.76 6.28
CA ASN A 67 -6.58 7.07 7.32
C ASN A 67 -7.32 5.88 6.72
N ILE A 68 -7.22 4.72 7.36
CA ILE A 68 -7.82 3.47 6.88
C ILE A 68 -8.54 2.79 8.04
N TYR A 69 -9.83 2.46 7.90
CA TYR A 69 -10.65 1.84 8.95
C TYR A 69 -10.54 2.52 10.33
N ASN A 70 -10.61 3.86 10.36
CA ASN A 70 -10.49 4.71 11.57
C ASN A 70 -9.13 4.68 12.29
N LYS A 71 -8.12 4.01 11.75
CA LYS A 71 -6.75 4.13 12.24
C LYS A 71 -6.05 5.28 11.50
N THR A 72 -5.47 6.17 12.27
CA THR A 72 -4.79 7.39 11.81
C THR A 72 -3.29 7.16 11.67
N GLY A 73 -2.66 7.73 10.64
CA GLY A 73 -1.19 7.85 10.60
C GLY A 73 -0.45 6.63 10.05
N TYR A 74 -1.06 5.87 9.14
CA TYR A 74 -0.43 4.70 8.50
C TYR A 74 0.83 4.99 7.68
N ALA A 75 1.07 6.26 7.39
CA ALA A 75 2.30 6.75 6.75
C ALA A 75 3.60 6.27 7.42
N ASN A 76 3.58 5.95 8.72
CA ASN A 76 4.79 5.56 9.47
C ASN A 76 4.64 4.22 10.21
N SER A 77 3.67 3.38 9.83
CA SER A 77 3.43 2.09 10.48
C SER A 77 3.98 0.95 9.63
N LYS A 78 4.87 0.12 10.19
CA LYS A 78 5.34 -1.14 9.57
C LYS A 78 4.22 -2.15 9.28
N ARG A 79 3.00 -1.91 9.78
CA ARG A 79 1.83 -2.78 9.57
C ARG A 79 0.67 -1.95 9.01
N THR A 80 0.25 -2.30 7.80
CA THR A 80 -0.94 -1.75 7.13
C THR A 80 -2.03 -2.82 7.04
N PRO A 81 -3.33 -2.47 7.13
CA PRO A 81 -4.43 -3.39 6.81
C PRO A 81 -4.65 -3.54 5.29
N VAL A 82 -3.75 -2.98 4.47
CA VAL A 82 -3.86 -2.98 3.01
C VAL A 82 -3.05 -4.16 2.45
N GLY A 83 -3.72 -5.06 1.74
CA GLY A 83 -3.08 -6.01 0.84
C GLY A 83 -2.87 -5.37 -0.54
N MET A 84 -1.78 -5.72 -1.22
CA MET A 84 -1.47 -5.22 -2.55
C MET A 84 -1.14 -6.38 -3.48
N ALA A 85 -1.84 -6.46 -4.61
CA ALA A 85 -1.39 -7.23 -5.76
C ALA A 85 -0.45 -6.33 -6.57
N ILE A 86 0.77 -6.80 -6.81
CA ILE A 86 1.81 -6.06 -7.52
C ILE A 86 1.69 -6.26 -9.03
N GLN A 87 2.29 -5.34 -9.79
CA GLN A 87 2.20 -5.33 -11.25
C GLN A 87 2.97 -6.48 -11.92
N ASP A 88 4.10 -6.86 -11.35
CA ASP A 88 4.94 -7.95 -11.82
C ASP A 88 4.84 -9.08 -10.80
N SER A 89 3.99 -10.07 -11.10
CA SER A 89 3.75 -11.22 -10.22
C SER A 89 5.00 -12.08 -10.06
N ASP A 90 5.79 -12.21 -11.11
CA ASP A 90 6.90 -13.16 -11.21
C ASP A 90 8.05 -12.78 -10.27
N THR A 91 8.08 -11.52 -9.84
CA THR A 91 9.08 -10.99 -8.91
C THR A 91 8.94 -11.56 -7.49
N TYR A 92 7.78 -12.11 -7.11
CA TYR A 92 7.50 -12.57 -5.74
C TYR A 92 6.83 -13.95 -5.66
N LEU A 93 6.95 -14.77 -6.70
CA LEU A 93 6.41 -16.13 -6.68
C LEU A 93 7.23 -17.04 -5.77
N PHE A 94 6.52 -17.86 -5.00
CA PHE A 94 7.08 -18.99 -4.29
C PHE A 94 7.09 -20.22 -5.20
N GLU A 95 7.90 -21.23 -4.85
CA GLU A 95 7.90 -22.49 -5.60
C GLU A 95 6.55 -23.22 -5.50
N GLU A 96 5.87 -23.07 -4.36
CA GLU A 96 4.59 -23.72 -4.07
C GLU A 96 3.51 -22.69 -3.72
N VAL A 97 2.29 -22.94 -4.23
CA VAL A 97 1.14 -22.02 -4.09
C VAL A 97 0.68 -21.90 -2.65
N ASP A 98 0.78 -22.96 -1.86
CA ASP A 98 0.42 -22.93 -0.45
C ASP A 98 1.34 -22.00 0.34
N GLN A 99 2.65 -22.01 0.09
CA GLN A 99 3.61 -21.10 0.70
C GLN A 99 3.26 -19.63 0.43
N GLU A 100 2.88 -19.31 -0.82
CA GLU A 100 2.45 -17.95 -1.19
C GLU A 100 1.20 -17.50 -0.40
N LEU A 101 0.23 -18.40 -0.20
CA LEU A 101 -0.99 -18.10 0.56
C LEU A 101 -0.73 -17.95 2.07
N ILE A 102 0.22 -18.71 2.61
CA ILE A 102 0.50 -18.76 4.05
C ILE A 102 1.43 -17.62 4.48
N TYR A 103 2.35 -17.20 3.63
CA TYR A 103 3.38 -16.22 3.97
C TYR A 103 2.80 -14.91 4.55
N PRO A 104 1.75 -14.30 3.97
CA PRO A 104 1.10 -13.11 4.56
C PRO A 104 0.44 -13.39 5.92
N VAL A 105 -0.09 -14.60 6.12
CA VAL A 105 -0.76 -15.03 7.37
C VAL A 105 0.25 -15.13 8.51
N ILE A 106 1.40 -15.79 8.26
CA ILE A 106 2.51 -15.88 9.22
C ILE A 106 3.02 -14.48 9.58
N ASN A 107 3.26 -13.63 8.58
CA ASN A 107 3.75 -12.27 8.78
C ASN A 107 2.77 -11.36 9.54
N SER A 108 1.47 -11.72 9.54
CA SER A 108 0.44 -11.07 10.35
C SER A 108 0.45 -11.52 11.82
N GLY A 109 1.28 -12.50 12.18
CA GLY A 109 1.39 -13.06 13.52
C GLY A 109 0.39 -14.18 13.82
N VAL A 110 -0.25 -14.74 12.77
CA VAL A 110 -1.18 -15.87 12.90
C VAL A 110 -0.42 -17.17 12.65
N SER A 111 -0.46 -18.10 13.60
CA SER A 111 0.08 -19.44 13.40
C SER A 111 -0.79 -20.21 12.40
N PRO A 112 -0.23 -20.79 11.33
CA PRO A 112 -1.00 -21.61 10.39
C PRO A 112 -1.56 -22.84 11.11
N SER A 113 -2.85 -23.11 10.95
CA SER A 113 -3.50 -24.32 11.46
C SER A 113 -3.82 -25.29 10.33
N GLY A 114 -3.51 -26.57 10.54
CA GLY A 114 -3.85 -27.66 9.63
C GLY A 114 -2.90 -27.79 8.42
N GLY A 115 -1.97 -28.77 8.47
CA GLY A 115 -1.21 -29.32 7.33
C GLY A 115 -0.25 -28.41 6.55
N LEU A 116 -0.52 -27.11 6.53
CA LEU A 116 0.07 -26.07 5.70
C LEU A 116 1.42 -25.56 6.25
N ALA A 117 1.79 -25.93 7.48
CA ALA A 117 3.03 -25.46 8.12
C ALA A 117 4.24 -26.41 7.91
N LYS A 118 4.21 -27.28 6.89
CA LYS A 118 5.28 -28.24 6.63
C LYS A 118 6.32 -27.71 5.66
#